data_AF-A0A7Y4FYD2-F1
#
_entry.id   AF-A0A7Y4FYD2-F1
#
_cell.length_a   1.000
_cell.length_b   1.000
_cell.length_c   1.000
_cell.angle_alpha   90.00
_cell.angle_beta   90.00
_cell.angle_gamma   90.00
#
_symmetry.space_group_name_H-M   'P 1'
#
loop_
_entity.id
_entity.type
_entity.pdbx_description
1 polymer ?
#
loop_
_entity_poly.entity_id
_entity_poly.type
_entity_poly.pdbx_seq_one_letter_code
_entity_poly.pdbx_strand_id
1 'polypeptide(L)' 'MSEAQKVAAEAPDYIETLLVEMLEGDHPDNEVLLGTLLSGDESIQVQLKITRNPEDFLDEC' A
#
# COMPACT_ATOMS: atom_id res chain seq x y z
N MET A 1 15.49 3.92 -13.47
CA MET A 1 14.44 4.17 -12.47
C MET A 1 15.04 4.01 -11.10
N SER A 2 14.69 4.89 -10.15
CA SER A 2 15.09 4.73 -8.73
C SER A 2 14.37 3.54 -8.09
N GLU A 3 14.86 3.03 -6.96
CA GLU A 3 14.17 1.97 -6.21
C GLU A 3 12.75 2.40 -5.82
N ALA A 4 12.55 3.66 -5.45
CA ALA A 4 11.23 4.23 -5.18
C ALA A 4 10.28 4.13 -6.39
N GLN A 5 10.79 4.38 -7.61
CA GLN A 5 9.99 4.25 -8.83
C GLN A 5 9.67 2.80 -9.17
N LYS A 6 10.55 1.85 -8.85
CA LYS A 6 10.28 0.42 -9.04
C LYS A 6 9.18 -0.07 -8.10
N VAL A 7 9.28 0.27 -6.81
CA VAL A 7 8.27 -0.07 -5.80
C VAL A 7 6.92 0.56 -6.16
N ALA A 8 6.90 1.82 -6.58
CA ALA A 8 5.66 2.48 -7.00
C ALA A 8 5.08 1.89 -8.30
N ALA A 9 5.91 1.32 -9.18
CA ALA A 9 5.43 0.71 -10.42
C ALA A 9 4.63 -0.57 -10.20
N GLU A 10 4.80 -1.25 -9.06
CA GLU A 10 4.01 -2.44 -8.70
C GLU A 10 2.64 -2.08 -8.09
N ALA A 11 2.46 -0.83 -7.64
CA ALA A 11 1.24 -0.41 -6.94
C ALA A 11 -0.07 -0.67 -7.73
N PRO A 12 -0.16 -0.43 -9.05
CA PRO A 12 -1.40 -0.69 -9.80
C PRO A 12 -1.88 -2.14 -9.71
N ASP A 13 -0.98 -3.12 -9.77
CA ASP A 13 -1.33 -4.55 -9.73
C ASP A 13 -1.85 -4.95 -8.34
N TYR A 14 -1.25 -4.39 -7.28
CA TYR A 14 -1.70 -4.59 -5.91
C TYR A 14 -3.04 -3.90 -5.63
N ILE A 15 -3.32 -2.74 -6.22
CA ILE A 15 -4.60 -2.03 -6.03
C ILE A 15 -5.77 -2.92 -6.47
N GLU A 16 -5.70 -3.49 -7.66
CA GLU A 16 -6.76 -4.38 -8.17
C GLU A 16 -6.96 -5.58 -7.24
N THR A 17 -5.87 -6.22 -6.81
CA THR A 17 -5.92 -7.38 -5.90
C THR A 17 -6.56 -7.02 -4.57
N LEU A 18 -6.12 -5.93 -3.94
CA LEU A 18 -6.67 -5.49 -2.64
C LEU A 18 -8.14 -5.10 -2.75
N LEU A 19 -8.57 -4.50 -3.85
CA LEU A 19 -9.98 -4.18 -4.09
C LEU A 19 -10.84 -5.44 -4.23
N VAL A 20 -10.37 -6.45 -4.96
CA VAL A 20 -11.07 -7.74 -5.10
C VAL A 20 -11.21 -8.39 -3.72
N GLU A 21 -10.12 -8.53 -2.97
CA GLU A 21 -10.13 -9.11 -1.62
C GLU A 21 -11.06 -8.34 -0.68
N MET A 22 -11.09 -7.01 -0.79
CA MET A 22 -11.93 -6.14 0.04
C MET A 22 -13.42 -6.34 -0.27
N LEU A 23 -13.76 -6.44 -1.56
CA LEU A 23 -15.13 -6.60 -2.02
C LEU A 23 -15.66 -8.03 -1.79
N GLU A 24 -14.82 -9.03 -2.00
CA GLU A 24 -15.20 -10.44 -1.82
C GLU A 24 -15.19 -10.88 -0.36
N GLY A 25 -14.23 -10.39 0.44
CA GLY A 25 -14.09 -10.70 1.86
C GLY A 25 -14.91 -9.81 2.80
N ASP A 26 -15.55 -8.76 2.27
CA ASP A 26 -16.21 -7.69 3.02
C ASP A 26 -15.34 -7.09 4.13
N HIS A 27 -14.05 -6.90 3.82
CA HIS A 27 -13.10 -6.29 4.73
C HIS A 27 -13.24 -4.76 4.68
N PRO A 28 -13.18 -4.05 5.82
CA PRO A 28 -13.22 -2.59 5.84
C PRO A 28 -11.92 -1.96 5.29
N ASP A 29 -10.79 -2.63 5.52
CA ASP A 29 -9.44 -2.19 5.17
C ASP A 29 -8.61 -3.36 4.67
N ASN A 30 -7.78 -3.12 3.66
CA ASN A 30 -6.79 -4.07 3.16
C ASN A 30 -5.44 -3.36 2.96
N GLU A 31 -4.35 -4.04 3.29
CA GLU A 31 -3.00 -3.51 3.13
C GLU A 31 -2.01 -4.56 2.63
N VAL A 32 -1.00 -4.10 1.88
CA VAL A 32 0.10 -4.95 1.41
C VAL A 32 1.42 -4.19 1.40
N LEU A 33 2.51 -4.92 1.64
CA LEU A 33 3.86 -4.38 1.49
C LEU A 33 4.20 -4.27 -0.01
N LEU A 34 4.38 -3.04 -0.49
CA LEU A 34 4.86 -2.79 -1.87
C LEU A 34 6.36 -3.06 -2.01
N GLY A 35 7.13 -2.79 -0.95
CA GLY A 35 8.56 -3.04 -0.99
C GLY A 35 9.34 -2.36 0.13
N THR A 36 10.66 -2.42 0.01
CA THR A 36 11.58 -1.80 0.97
C THR A 36 12.59 -0.95 0.22
N LEU A 37 12.71 0.31 0.63
CA LEU A 37 13.68 1.27 0.11
C LEU A 37 14.87 1.34 1.06
N LEU A 38 16.07 1.36 0.49
CA LEU A 38 17.30 1.56 1.25
C LEU A 38 17.75 3.01 1.10
N SER A 39 17.95 3.69 2.23
CA SER A 39 18.44 5.07 2.29
C SER A 39 19.59 5.16 3.29
N GLY A 40 20.83 5.04 2.79
CA GLY A 40 22.01 4.91 3.65
C GLY A 40 21.96 3.59 4.42
N ASP A 41 21.99 3.67 5.75
CA ASP A 41 21.87 2.52 6.65
C ASP A 41 20.42 2.23 7.08
N GLU A 42 19.46 3.02 6.58
CA GLU A 42 18.04 2.90 6.92
C GLU A 42 17.27 2.09 5.88
N SER A 43 16.40 1.21 6.38
CA SER A 43 15.50 0.39 5.59
C SER A 43 14.06 0.88 5.79
N ILE A 44 13.50 1.51 4.78
CA ILE A 44 12.18 2.13 4.80
C ILE A 44 11.19 1.18 4.14
N GLN A 45 10.20 0.71 4.89
CA GLN A 45 9.13 -0.14 4.36
C GLN A 45 8.04 0.73 3.74
N VAL A 46 7.62 0.36 2.53
CA VAL A 46 6.56 1.05 1.80
C VAL A 46 5.37 0.10 1.69
N GLN A 47 4.23 0.54 2.19
CA GLN A 47 2.98 -0.20 2.15
C GLN A 47 1.92 0.56 1.37
N LEU A 48 0.98 -0.19 0.80
CA LEU A 48 -0.23 0.32 0.18
C LEU A 48 -1.41 -0.12 1.06
N LYS A 49 -2.20 0.84 1.53
CA LYS A 49 -3.44 0.61 2.28
C LYS A 49 -4.62 1.13 1.45
N ILE A 50 -5.67 0.32 1.34
CA ILE A 50 -6.98 0.73 0.81
C ILE A 50 -7.98 0.61 1.97
N THR A 51 -8.79 1.65 2.18
CA THR A 51 -9.78 1.72 3.25
C THR A 51 -11.12 2.18 2.70
N ARG A 52 -12.21 1.63 3.25
CA ARG A 52 -13.57 2.14 3.06
C ARG A 52 -13.97 3.16 4.12
N ASN A 53 -13.16 3.30 5.18
CA ASN A 53 -13.41 4.24 6.24
C ASN A 53 -12.78 5.60 5.87
N PRO A 54 -13.58 6.62 5.52
CA PRO A 54 -13.04 7.92 5.16
C PRO A 54 -12.33 8.62 6.34
N GLU A 55 -12.62 8.24 7.58
CA GLU A 55 -11.90 8.74 8.76
C GLU A 55 -10.44 8.22 8.75
N ASP A 56 -10.25 6.90 8.53
CA ASP A 56 -8.92 6.27 8.47
C ASP A 56 -8.11 6.61 7.22
N PHE A 57 -8.71 7.28 6.23
CA PHE A 57 -8.04 7.68 4.98
C PHE A 57 -7.14 8.91 5.15
N LEU A 58 -7.48 9.80 6.09
CA LEU A 58 -6.75 11.05 6.33
C LEU A 58 -6.33 11.24 7.79
N ASP A 59 -6.82 10.43 8.73
CA ASP A 59 -6.44 10.53 10.14
C ASP A 59 -5.06 9.89 10.39
N GLU A 60 -4.02 10.69 10.15
CA GLU A 60 -2.85 10.75 11.02
C GLU A 60 -2.90 12.07 11.81
N CYS A 61 -3.58 12.07 12.97
CA CYS A 61 -3.45 13.13 13.98
C CYS A 61 -3.17 12.52 15.35
#